data_AF-A0A0D9VWZ0-F1
#
_entry.id   AF-A0A0D9VWZ0-F1
#
_cell.length_a   1.000
_cell.length_b   1.000
_cell.length_c   1.000
_cell.angle_alpha   90.00
_cell.angle_beta   90.00
_cell.angle_gamma   90.00
#
_symmetry.space_group_name_H-M   'P 1'
#
loop_
_entity.id
_entity.type
_entity.pdbx_description
1 polymer ?
#
loop_
_entity_poly.entity_id
_entity_poly.type
_entity_poly.pdbx_seq_one_letter_code
_entity_poly.pdbx_strand_id
1 'polypeptide(L)'
;MVSPRGHGVVDPRFHPRRWMMFPEGHGLHPGHGKLRGYERFINLDTGALVRDHLPLFLLLQRDHDTAICLLHPFTGDIVDLPPLATLVPQVVRRGDYDCLPPKCMWLPMMRWLRASVAPTNGARPGVITVMLLLLNMQRLAFATTEDRQWTMTTSWYLPFLSASQHLSFRGKLYGMHQTTTGSMEVLEMDPPPVRRPHELHGPSSSSNILLPPPPPKVIATWPGHSFCKPYCLVECDSNILVLGHSNTSLSQILVYKLEDLIMGSFHPVKSIGGKGIFFLQQSICVSYKVLVTDHVNGRDSIFYMRPEQRDLVEYHLDKGTWEPAVD
;
A
#
# COMPACT_ATOMS: atom_id res chain seq x y z
N MET A 1 16.07 25.65 -12.07
CA MET A 1 15.34 24.41 -11.72
C MET A 1 16.35 23.30 -11.65
N VAL A 2 16.56 22.69 -10.49
CA VAL A 2 17.48 21.55 -10.33
C VAL A 2 16.82 20.32 -10.96
N SER A 3 17.52 19.65 -11.88
CA SER A 3 17.03 18.43 -12.53
C SER A 3 16.66 17.37 -11.48
N PRO A 4 15.52 16.68 -11.58
CA PRO A 4 15.16 15.58 -10.67
C PRO A 4 16.06 14.33 -10.85
N ARG A 5 16.91 14.32 -11.88
CA ARG A 5 17.86 13.24 -12.14
C ARG A 5 19.07 13.38 -11.21
N GLY A 6 19.29 12.40 -10.33
CA GLY A 6 20.57 12.24 -9.61
C GLY A 6 20.53 12.24 -8.08
N HIS A 7 19.36 12.04 -7.44
CA HIS A 7 19.27 12.06 -5.97
C HIS A 7 19.13 10.68 -5.31
N GLY A 8 19.25 9.60 -6.07
CA GLY A 8 19.20 8.23 -5.55
C GLY A 8 17.79 7.75 -5.22
N VAL A 9 17.68 6.47 -4.88
CA VAL A 9 16.40 5.80 -4.54
C VAL A 9 15.71 6.35 -3.29
N VAL A 10 16.35 7.24 -2.52
CA VAL A 10 15.87 7.82 -1.26
C VAL A 10 15.32 9.25 -1.38
N ASP A 11 15.13 9.79 -2.59
CA ASP A 11 14.65 11.16 -2.77
C ASP A 11 13.26 11.38 -2.12
N PRO A 12 13.16 12.20 -1.06
CA PRO A 12 11.91 12.37 -0.31
C PRO A 12 10.85 13.17 -1.07
N ARG A 13 11.20 13.78 -2.21
CA ARG A 13 10.26 14.54 -3.04
C ARG A 13 9.27 13.63 -3.76
N PHE A 14 9.48 12.32 -3.72
CA PHE A 14 8.59 11.36 -4.33
C PHE A 14 7.62 10.70 -3.34
N HIS A 15 6.33 10.80 -3.66
CA HIS A 15 5.24 10.10 -2.95
C HIS A 15 4.62 9.04 -3.89
N PRO A 16 4.99 7.76 -3.77
CA PRO A 16 4.61 6.70 -4.72
C PRO A 16 3.12 6.53 -4.98
N ARG A 17 2.29 6.80 -3.98
CA ARG A 17 0.83 6.61 -4.08
C ARG A 17 0.08 7.76 -4.76
N ARG A 18 0.77 8.86 -5.08
CA ARG A 18 0.18 10.02 -5.77
C ARG A 18 0.35 9.94 -7.28
N TRP A 19 0.87 8.84 -7.79
CA TRP A 19 1.04 8.63 -9.21
C TRP A 19 0.48 7.28 -9.62
N MET A 20 -0.23 7.26 -10.74
CA MET A 20 -0.81 6.06 -11.32
C MET A 20 -0.29 5.87 -12.74
N MET A 21 0.06 4.62 -13.07
CA MET A 21 0.33 4.22 -14.44
C MET A 21 -0.95 4.32 -15.26
N PHE A 22 -0.91 5.09 -16.34
CA PHE A 22 -2.06 5.26 -17.20
C PHE A 22 -2.25 3.99 -18.03
N PRO A 23 -3.43 3.35 -17.99
CA PRO A 23 -3.69 2.19 -18.82
C PRO A 23 -3.68 2.62 -20.29
N GLU A 24 -2.75 2.04 -21.04
CA GLU A 24 -2.62 2.26 -22.46
C GLU A 24 -3.76 1.46 -23.13
N GLY A 25 -4.91 2.09 -23.39
CA GLY A 25 -6.08 1.41 -23.95
C GLY A 25 -5.80 0.66 -25.27
N HIS A 26 -6.81 -0.08 -25.77
CA HIS A 26 -6.75 -0.78 -27.07
C HIS A 26 -5.67 -1.87 -27.19
N GLY A 27 -5.40 -2.59 -26.09
CA GLY A 27 -4.47 -3.72 -26.07
C GLY A 27 -2.99 -3.31 -26.05
N LEU A 28 -2.68 -2.04 -25.81
CA LEU A 28 -1.33 -1.58 -25.53
C LEU A 28 -0.99 -1.91 -24.07
N HIS A 29 0.21 -2.42 -23.84
CA HIS A 29 0.73 -2.58 -22.48
C HIS A 29 1.72 -1.45 -22.19
N PRO A 30 1.96 -1.14 -20.90
CA PRO A 30 3.08 -0.28 -20.51
C PRO A 30 4.38 -0.75 -21.20
N GLY A 31 5.10 0.17 -21.84
CA GLY A 31 6.33 -0.14 -22.58
C GLY A 31 6.14 -0.71 -23.99
N HIS A 32 4.91 -0.81 -24.51
CA HIS A 32 4.64 -1.36 -25.85
C HIS A 32 5.45 -0.63 -26.94
N GLY A 33 5.97 -1.35 -27.95
CA GLY A 33 6.83 -0.77 -29.00
C GLY A 33 6.20 0.40 -29.79
N LYS A 34 4.87 0.36 -29.99
CA LYS A 34 4.07 1.49 -30.53
C LYS A 34 4.13 2.77 -29.66
N LEU A 35 4.38 2.64 -28.36
CA LEU A 35 4.63 3.74 -27.44
C LEU A 35 6.11 4.13 -27.37
N ARG A 36 6.95 3.53 -28.24
CA ARG A 36 8.42 3.68 -28.27
C ARG A 36 9.10 3.29 -26.95
N GLY A 37 8.50 2.36 -26.21
CA GLY A 37 9.00 1.95 -24.88
C GLY A 37 8.63 2.89 -23.73
N TYR A 38 7.90 3.97 -23.99
CA TYR A 38 7.48 4.90 -22.94
C TYR A 38 6.22 4.42 -22.22
N GLU A 39 6.18 4.73 -20.93
CA GLU A 39 5.01 4.58 -20.07
C GLU A 39 4.50 5.97 -19.68
N ARG A 40 3.17 6.11 -19.57
CA ARG A 40 2.52 7.35 -19.15
C ARG A 40 2.04 7.24 -17.71
N PHE A 41 2.22 8.31 -16.97
CA PHE A 41 1.85 8.41 -15.57
C PHE A 41 1.06 9.67 -15.32
N ILE A 42 0.04 9.56 -14.47
CA ILE A 42 -0.77 10.69 -14.05
C ILE A 42 -0.61 10.91 -12.56
N ASN A 43 -0.36 12.15 -12.16
CA ASN A 43 -0.37 12.54 -10.76
C ASN A 43 -1.82 12.70 -10.30
N LEU A 44 -2.21 11.93 -9.30
CA LEU A 44 -3.58 11.85 -8.82
C LEU A 44 -4.06 13.12 -8.10
N ASP A 45 -3.17 14.02 -7.69
CA ASP A 45 -3.56 15.28 -7.03
C ASP A 45 -3.59 16.48 -7.99
N THR A 46 -2.68 16.51 -8.95
CA THR A 46 -2.47 17.67 -9.83
C THR A 46 -2.98 17.45 -11.24
N GLY A 47 -3.23 16.21 -11.66
CA GLY A 47 -3.50 15.86 -13.06
C GLY A 47 -2.26 15.94 -13.95
N ALA A 48 -1.07 16.21 -13.40
CA ALA A 48 0.15 16.29 -14.18
C ALA A 48 0.43 14.94 -14.86
N LEU A 49 0.54 14.96 -16.19
CA LEU A 49 0.90 13.80 -16.99
C LEU A 49 2.41 13.82 -17.26
N VAL A 50 3.10 12.74 -16.90
CA VAL A 50 4.51 12.52 -17.22
C VAL A 50 4.62 11.32 -18.14
N ARG A 51 5.49 11.41 -19.15
CA ARG A 51 5.85 10.30 -20.02
C ARG A 51 7.33 10.03 -19.81
N ASP A 52 7.64 8.83 -19.33
CA ASP A 52 9.03 8.42 -19.10
C ASP A 52 9.27 7.00 -19.63
N HIS A 53 10.53 6.64 -19.85
CA HIS A 53 10.94 5.30 -20.30
C HIS A 53 10.86 4.25 -19.19
N LEU A 54 10.59 4.67 -17.95
CA LEU A 54 10.70 3.81 -16.77
C LEU A 54 9.57 4.09 -15.77
N PRO A 55 9.02 3.04 -15.14
CA PRO A 55 7.97 3.21 -14.16
C PRO A 55 8.39 3.85 -12.84
N LEU A 56 7.39 4.34 -12.10
CA LEU A 56 7.56 4.83 -10.72
C LEU A 56 7.94 3.72 -9.73
N PHE A 57 8.04 3.99 -8.42
CA PHE A 57 8.39 2.98 -7.41
C PHE A 57 7.48 1.77 -7.48
N LEU A 58 7.88 0.86 -8.34
CA LEU A 58 7.32 -0.44 -8.55
C LEU A 58 8.26 -1.39 -7.84
N LEU A 59 7.71 -2.16 -6.92
CA LEU A 59 8.29 -3.46 -6.65
C LEU A 59 7.96 -4.34 -7.84
N LEU A 60 8.97 -4.59 -8.66
CA LEU A 60 8.88 -5.53 -9.77
C LEU A 60 9.44 -6.86 -9.30
N GLN A 61 8.77 -7.96 -9.64
CA GLN A 61 9.39 -9.27 -9.54
C GLN A 61 10.06 -9.58 -10.88
N ARG A 62 11.35 -9.87 -10.83
CA ARG A 62 12.14 -10.28 -11.98
C ARG A 62 11.91 -11.75 -12.30
N ASP A 63 11.55 -12.06 -13.53
CA ASP A 63 11.07 -13.41 -13.89
C ASP A 63 12.14 -14.51 -13.76
N HIS A 64 13.40 -14.22 -14.10
CA HIS A 64 14.44 -15.25 -14.19
C HIS A 64 14.94 -15.75 -12.83
N ASP A 65 14.99 -14.89 -11.81
CA ASP A 65 15.53 -15.22 -10.50
C ASP A 65 14.61 -14.85 -9.33
N THR A 66 13.42 -14.31 -9.61
CA THR A 66 12.43 -13.87 -8.60
C THR A 66 12.92 -12.75 -7.69
N ALA A 67 14.03 -12.07 -8.04
CA ALA A 67 14.49 -10.86 -7.36
C ALA A 67 13.38 -9.82 -7.36
N ILE A 68 13.24 -9.13 -6.24
CA ILE A 68 12.38 -7.95 -6.18
C ILE A 68 13.25 -6.75 -6.54
N CYS A 69 12.86 -5.98 -7.54
CA CYS A 69 13.55 -4.76 -7.91
C CYS A 69 12.72 -3.58 -7.43
N LEU A 70 13.38 -2.62 -6.77
CA LEU A 70 12.82 -1.33 -6.44
C LEU A 70 13.33 -0.31 -7.46
N LEU A 71 12.42 0.27 -8.24
CA LEU A 71 12.77 1.25 -9.27
C LEU A 71 12.41 2.67 -8.83
N HIS A 72 13.36 3.61 -8.83
CA HIS A 72 13.03 5.02 -8.60
C HIS A 72 12.62 5.70 -9.93
N PRO A 73 11.40 6.26 -10.04
CA PRO A 73 10.82 6.79 -11.28
C PRO A 73 11.65 7.84 -11.98
N PHE A 74 12.10 8.82 -11.19
CA PHE A 74 12.61 10.07 -11.72
C PHE A 74 14.13 10.08 -11.88
N THR A 75 14.81 9.17 -11.19
CA THR A 75 16.25 8.96 -11.31
C THR A 75 16.56 7.80 -12.24
N GLY A 76 15.61 6.87 -12.43
CA GLY A 76 15.83 5.62 -13.15
C GLY A 76 16.66 4.61 -12.36
N ASP A 77 16.97 4.90 -11.09
CA ASP A 77 17.80 4.03 -10.27
C ASP A 77 17.04 2.75 -9.93
N ILE A 78 17.65 1.60 -10.21
CA ILE A 78 17.12 0.30 -9.83
C ILE A 78 17.97 -0.21 -8.69
N VAL A 79 17.30 -0.68 -7.65
CA VAL A 79 17.95 -1.38 -6.54
C VAL A 79 17.35 -2.76 -6.40
N ASP A 80 18.20 -3.77 -6.48
CA ASP A 80 17.81 -5.15 -6.29
C ASP A 80 17.66 -5.45 -4.78
N LEU A 81 16.55 -6.09 -4.45
CA LEU A 81 16.27 -6.74 -3.17
C LEU A 81 16.42 -8.25 -3.34
N PRO A 82 16.51 -9.01 -2.24
CA PRO A 82 16.61 -10.45 -2.30
C PRO A 82 15.51 -11.12 -3.15
N PRO A 83 15.79 -12.27 -3.77
CA PRO A 83 14.77 -13.12 -4.39
C PRO A 83 13.67 -13.54 -3.43
N LEU A 84 12.40 -13.50 -3.86
CA LEU A 84 11.29 -14.06 -3.07
C LEU A 84 11.50 -15.55 -2.74
N ALA A 85 12.25 -16.26 -3.59
CA ALA A 85 12.67 -17.64 -3.33
C ALA A 85 13.39 -17.83 -1.99
N THR A 86 14.05 -16.80 -1.42
CA THR A 86 14.72 -16.92 -0.10
C THR A 86 13.75 -17.03 1.07
N LEU A 87 12.47 -16.71 0.88
CA LEU A 87 11.42 -16.94 1.88
C LEU A 87 11.00 -18.42 1.95
N VAL A 88 11.18 -19.18 0.87
CA VAL A 88 10.70 -20.57 0.77
C VAL A 88 11.22 -21.45 1.92
N PRO A 89 12.53 -21.47 2.24
CA PRO A 89 13.04 -22.30 3.34
C PRO A 89 12.47 -21.92 4.71
N GLN A 90 12.15 -20.64 4.94
CA GLN A 90 11.62 -20.13 6.22
C GLN A 90 10.18 -20.58 6.44
N VAL A 91 9.39 -20.67 5.38
CA VAL A 91 8.03 -21.20 5.43
C VAL A 91 8.05 -22.73 5.55
N VAL A 92 8.89 -23.44 4.77
CA VAL A 92 8.99 -24.92 4.81
C VAL A 92 9.43 -25.43 6.18
N ARG A 93 10.44 -24.81 6.81
CA ARG A 93 10.91 -25.21 8.15
C ARG A 93 9.84 -25.11 9.24
N ARG A 94 8.76 -24.37 9.00
CA ARG A 94 7.82 -23.97 10.04
C ARG A 94 6.66 -24.91 10.26
N GLY A 95 6.50 -25.95 9.45
CA GLY A 95 5.45 -26.92 9.69
C GLY A 95 4.06 -26.51 9.24
N ASP A 96 3.89 -25.40 8.50
CA ASP A 96 2.60 -24.95 7.94
C ASP A 96 2.12 -25.87 6.78
N TYR A 97 2.32 -27.20 6.92
CA TYR A 97 2.12 -28.22 5.88
C TYR A 97 0.65 -28.43 5.49
N ASP A 98 -0.31 -28.07 6.35
CA ASP A 98 -1.74 -28.32 6.10
C ASP A 98 -2.35 -27.37 5.05
N CYS A 99 -1.63 -26.31 4.66
CA CYS A 99 -2.09 -25.31 3.69
C CYS A 99 -1.16 -25.15 2.48
N LEU A 100 -0.19 -26.06 2.25
CA LEU A 100 0.80 -25.85 1.19
C LEU A 100 0.29 -26.33 -0.16
N PRO A 101 0.07 -25.44 -1.13
CA PRO A 101 -0.04 -25.88 -2.50
C PRO A 101 1.36 -26.32 -3.01
N PRO A 102 1.43 -27.07 -4.14
CA PRO A 102 2.69 -27.52 -4.73
C PRO A 102 3.67 -26.36 -4.93
N LYS A 103 4.98 -26.62 -4.91
CA LYS A 103 6.06 -25.60 -5.08
C LYS A 103 5.81 -24.59 -6.22
N CYS A 104 5.13 -25.01 -7.30
CA CYS A 104 4.75 -24.15 -8.42
C CYS A 104 3.70 -23.07 -8.10
N MET A 105 2.92 -23.20 -7.02
CA MET A 105 1.92 -22.23 -6.57
C MET A 105 2.44 -21.23 -5.54
N TRP A 106 3.66 -21.40 -5.02
CA TRP A 106 4.23 -20.53 -4.00
C TRP A 106 4.51 -19.13 -4.52
N LEU A 107 5.14 -19.03 -5.70
CA LEU A 107 5.40 -17.75 -6.35
C LEU A 107 4.10 -17.02 -6.73
N PRO A 108 3.07 -17.69 -7.30
CA PRO A 108 1.73 -17.11 -7.44
C PRO A 108 1.10 -16.65 -6.12
N MET A 109 1.29 -17.38 -5.03
CA MET A 109 0.76 -17.00 -3.71
C MET A 109 1.45 -15.74 -3.17
N MET A 110 2.75 -15.60 -3.44
CA MET A 110 3.53 -14.38 -3.19
C MET A 110 3.22 -13.25 -4.21
N ARG A 111 2.25 -13.37 -5.13
CA ARG A 111 1.77 -12.21 -5.91
C ARG A 111 0.77 -11.35 -5.10
N TRP A 112 0.21 -11.89 -4.02
CA TRP A 112 -0.67 -11.17 -3.09
C TRP A 112 0.12 -10.47 -1.99
N LEU A 113 1.10 -9.66 -2.41
CA LEU A 113 1.96 -8.90 -1.52
C LEU A 113 1.53 -7.45 -1.46
N ARG A 114 1.89 -6.82 -0.35
CA ARG A 114 1.77 -5.39 -0.15
C ARG A 114 3.06 -4.86 0.44
N ALA A 115 3.58 -3.82 -0.17
CA ALA A 115 4.87 -3.28 0.20
C ALA A 115 4.74 -1.96 0.94
N SER A 116 5.64 -1.76 1.89
CA SER A 116 6.01 -0.43 2.37
C SER A 116 7.51 -0.26 2.22
N VAL A 117 7.90 0.96 1.88
CA VAL A 117 9.28 1.33 1.60
C VAL A 117 9.63 2.49 2.51
N ALA A 118 10.69 2.34 3.30
CA ALA A 118 11.16 3.36 4.23
C ALA A 118 12.68 3.50 4.12
N PRO A 119 13.22 4.73 4.24
CA PRO A 119 14.65 4.90 4.48
C PRO A 119 15.08 4.10 5.72
N THR A 120 16.20 3.39 5.62
CA THR A 120 16.70 2.60 6.75
C THR A 120 17.38 3.52 7.77
N ASN A 121 16.69 3.81 8.87
CA ASN A 121 17.21 4.67 9.93
C ASN A 121 18.52 4.10 10.51
N GLY A 122 19.59 4.90 10.48
CA GLY A 122 20.90 4.51 11.01
C GLY A 122 21.77 3.66 10.08
N ALA A 123 21.30 3.34 8.87
CA ALA A 123 22.12 2.76 7.81
C ALA A 123 22.88 3.82 7.00
N ARG A 124 23.70 3.36 6.05
CA ARG A 124 24.38 4.24 5.11
C ARG A 124 23.34 4.97 4.24
N PRO A 125 23.63 6.21 3.79
CA PRO A 125 22.77 6.90 2.84
C PRO A 125 22.46 6.03 1.61
N GLY A 126 21.19 5.99 1.20
CA GLY A 126 20.73 5.18 0.07
C GLY A 126 20.25 3.78 0.41
N VAL A 127 20.46 3.29 1.64
CA VAL A 127 19.91 2.00 2.08
C VAL A 127 18.44 2.16 2.43
N ILE A 128 17.62 1.30 1.82
CA ILE A 128 16.18 1.29 1.99
C ILE A 128 15.75 -0.02 2.62
N THR A 129 14.79 0.07 3.52
CA THR A 129 14.08 -1.07 4.09
C THR A 129 12.78 -1.25 3.34
N VAL A 130 12.54 -2.46 2.86
CA VAL A 130 11.27 -2.87 2.31
C VAL A 130 10.61 -3.88 3.23
N MET A 131 9.35 -3.62 3.55
CA MET A 131 8.47 -4.54 4.25
C MET A 131 7.44 -5.09 3.28
N LEU A 132 7.26 -6.41 3.29
CA LEU A 132 6.29 -7.15 2.51
C LEU A 132 5.26 -7.78 3.44
N LEU A 133 4.01 -7.38 3.31
CA LEU A 133 2.87 -8.04 3.92
C LEU A 133 2.39 -9.19 3.03
N LEU A 134 2.55 -10.42 3.53
CA LEU A 134 2.10 -11.65 2.92
C LEU A 134 0.69 -11.98 3.44
N LEU A 135 -0.33 -11.49 2.74
CA LEU A 135 -1.73 -11.55 3.21
C LEU A 135 -2.19 -12.99 3.53
N ASN A 136 -1.87 -13.95 2.65
CA ASN A 136 -2.27 -15.35 2.82
C ASN A 136 -1.55 -16.06 3.98
N MET A 137 -0.38 -15.56 4.39
CA MET A 137 0.39 -16.13 5.50
C MET A 137 0.21 -15.35 6.81
N GLN A 138 -0.50 -14.21 6.77
CA GLN A 138 -0.63 -13.31 7.92
C GLN A 138 0.74 -12.94 8.51
N ARG A 139 1.68 -12.60 7.62
CA ARG A 139 3.09 -12.38 7.97
C ARG A 139 3.67 -11.14 7.35
N LEU A 140 4.71 -10.63 8.00
CA LEU A 140 5.63 -9.68 7.41
C LEU A 140 6.93 -10.39 7.04
N ALA A 141 7.42 -10.07 5.85
CA ALA A 141 8.81 -10.25 5.48
C ALA A 141 9.45 -8.88 5.34
N PHE A 142 10.75 -8.79 5.59
CA PHE A 142 11.48 -7.55 5.42
C PHE A 142 12.90 -7.83 4.95
N ALA A 143 13.45 -6.86 4.22
CA ALA A 143 14.81 -6.85 3.74
C ALA A 143 15.25 -5.41 3.51
N THR A 144 16.54 -5.18 3.55
CA THR A 144 17.18 -4.00 3.01
C THR A 144 17.76 -4.28 1.64
N THR A 145 18.11 -3.21 0.94
CA THR A 145 18.87 -3.26 -0.31
C THR A 145 20.27 -3.86 -0.18
N GLU A 146 20.78 -4.06 1.04
CA GLU A 146 22.07 -4.70 1.31
C GLU A 146 21.94 -6.18 1.69
N ASP A 147 20.71 -6.64 1.99
CA ASP A 147 20.48 -8.02 2.38
C ASP A 147 20.55 -8.97 1.18
N ARG A 148 20.90 -10.23 1.45
CA ARG A 148 20.90 -11.31 0.44
C ARG A 148 19.69 -12.23 0.54
N GLN A 149 18.91 -12.11 1.60
CA GLN A 149 17.70 -12.89 1.85
C GLN A 149 16.66 -12.05 2.58
N TRP A 150 15.39 -12.26 2.25
CA TRP A 150 14.29 -11.80 3.08
C TRP A 150 14.32 -12.46 4.46
N THR A 151 13.90 -11.73 5.48
CA THR A 151 13.65 -12.26 6.82
C THR A 151 12.16 -12.19 7.12
N MET A 152 11.55 -13.33 7.49
CA MET A 152 10.14 -13.39 7.88
C MET A 152 9.98 -13.24 9.40
N THR A 153 8.92 -12.56 9.84
CA THR A 153 8.60 -12.47 11.27
C THR A 153 8.22 -13.82 11.86
N THR A 154 8.80 -14.15 13.01
CA THR A 154 8.61 -15.45 13.67
C THR A 154 7.89 -15.38 15.01
N SER A 155 7.91 -14.23 15.67
CA SER A 155 7.44 -14.05 17.04
C SER A 155 5.95 -13.76 17.17
N TRP A 156 5.24 -13.46 16.07
CA TRP A 156 3.82 -13.08 16.10
C TRP A 156 3.13 -13.33 14.75
N TYR A 157 1.79 -13.39 14.77
CA TYR A 157 0.91 -13.52 13.60
C TYR A 157 0.06 -12.25 13.43
N LEU A 158 -0.27 -11.89 12.19
CA LEU A 158 -1.28 -10.87 11.91
C LEU A 158 -2.69 -11.46 11.95
N PRO A 159 -3.73 -10.63 12.20
CA PRO A 159 -5.08 -11.01 11.85
C PRO A 159 -5.23 -11.18 10.33
N PHE A 160 -6.29 -11.86 9.91
CA PHE A 160 -6.62 -11.95 8.49
C PHE A 160 -6.97 -10.56 7.94
N LEU A 161 -6.22 -10.11 6.94
CA LEU A 161 -6.42 -8.82 6.27
C LEU A 161 -6.77 -9.07 4.80
N SER A 162 -7.87 -8.47 4.35
CA SER A 162 -8.24 -8.46 2.94
C SER A 162 -7.40 -7.45 2.14
N ALA A 163 -7.50 -7.54 0.81
CA ALA A 163 -6.77 -6.72 -0.14
C ALA A 163 -7.04 -5.20 -0.03
N SER A 164 -8.19 -4.80 0.52
CA SER A 164 -8.57 -3.39 0.72
C SER A 164 -8.29 -2.88 2.14
N GLN A 165 -7.88 -3.75 3.05
CA GLN A 165 -7.80 -3.49 4.49
C GLN A 165 -6.41 -3.10 4.98
N HIS A 166 -5.54 -2.63 4.09
CA HIS A 166 -4.20 -2.21 4.46
C HIS A 166 -3.75 -1.02 3.61
N LEU A 167 -2.76 -0.29 4.10
CA LEU A 167 -2.21 0.88 3.43
C LEU A 167 -0.73 1.03 3.81
N SER A 168 0.15 1.31 2.85
CA SER A 168 1.47 1.86 3.18
C SER A 168 1.38 3.37 3.23
N PHE A 169 1.81 3.98 4.33
CA PHE A 169 1.79 5.42 4.50
C PHE A 169 3.03 5.85 5.28
N ARG A 170 3.80 6.78 4.71
CA ARG A 170 5.02 7.34 5.31
C ARG A 170 6.01 6.27 5.82
N GLY A 171 6.20 5.21 5.04
CA GLY A 171 7.14 4.13 5.35
C GLY A 171 6.62 3.07 6.34
N LYS A 172 5.44 3.26 6.93
CA LYS A 172 4.77 2.26 7.77
C LYS A 172 3.72 1.48 6.99
N LEU A 173 3.35 0.32 7.51
CA LEU A 173 2.16 -0.41 7.07
C LEU A 173 1.04 -0.22 8.10
N TYR A 174 -0.17 0.00 7.59
CA TYR A 174 -1.39 0.04 8.36
C TYR A 174 -2.28 -1.12 7.93
N GLY A 175 -2.97 -1.75 8.88
CA GLY A 175 -3.93 -2.81 8.63
C GLY A 175 -5.20 -2.55 9.43
N MET A 176 -6.36 -2.93 8.91
CA MET A 176 -7.63 -2.85 9.61
C MET A 176 -8.29 -4.21 9.63
N HIS A 177 -8.76 -4.63 10.81
CA HIS A 177 -9.49 -5.90 10.94
C HIS A 177 -10.62 -5.79 11.94
N GLN A 178 -11.49 -6.79 11.89
CA GLN A 178 -12.50 -7.01 12.91
C GLN A 178 -11.98 -8.08 13.89
N THR A 179 -12.11 -7.83 15.18
CA THR A 179 -11.78 -8.79 16.23
C THR A 179 -12.87 -9.86 16.35
N THR A 180 -12.57 -10.94 17.07
CA THR A 180 -13.56 -11.98 17.40
C THR A 180 -14.70 -11.45 18.27
N THR A 181 -14.45 -10.41 19.06
CA THR A 181 -15.46 -9.69 19.86
C THR A 181 -16.30 -8.73 19.02
N GLY A 182 -16.04 -8.64 17.71
CA GLY A 182 -16.76 -7.79 16.77
C GLY A 182 -16.31 -6.33 16.78
N SER A 183 -15.27 -5.96 17.52
CA SER A 183 -14.69 -4.60 17.48
C SER A 183 -13.83 -4.41 16.23
N MET A 184 -13.77 -3.19 15.73
CA MET A 184 -12.87 -2.82 14.64
C MET A 184 -11.60 -2.23 15.20
N GLU A 185 -10.46 -2.68 14.69
CA GLU A 185 -9.14 -2.24 15.12
C GLU A 185 -8.30 -1.83 13.91
N VAL A 186 -7.53 -0.75 14.09
CA VAL A 186 -6.47 -0.36 13.16
C VAL A 186 -5.13 -0.64 13.81
N LEU A 187 -4.32 -1.41 13.09
CA LEU A 187 -2.97 -1.80 13.43
C LEU A 187 -1.97 -0.91 12.68
N GLU A 188 -0.99 -0.40 13.41
CA GLU A 188 0.22 0.19 12.86
C GLU A 188 1.37 -0.81 12.95
N MET A 189 2.11 -0.96 11.85
CA MET A 189 3.27 -1.84 11.74
C MET A 189 4.48 -0.99 11.37
N ASP A 190 5.37 -0.82 12.35
CA ASP A 190 6.61 -0.07 12.21
C ASP A 190 7.67 -0.84 11.41
N PRO A 191 8.53 -0.14 10.68
CA PRO A 191 9.68 -0.75 10.03
C PRO A 191 10.64 -1.39 11.05
N PRO A 192 11.38 -2.43 10.64
CA PRO A 192 12.36 -3.09 11.50
C PRO A 192 13.40 -2.07 12.02
N PRO A 193 13.67 -2.04 13.33
CA PRO A 193 14.66 -1.14 13.89
C PRO A 193 16.08 -1.64 13.58
N VAL A 194 17.02 -0.71 13.56
CA VAL A 194 18.44 -1.00 13.33
C VAL A 194 19.19 -0.89 14.66
N ARG A 195 19.93 -1.93 15.04
CA ARG A 195 20.88 -1.85 16.16
C ARG A 195 22.26 -1.46 15.65
N ARG A 196 22.86 -0.46 16.31
CA ARG A 196 24.22 -0.01 16.02
C ARG A 196 25.25 -0.88 16.75
N PRO A 197 26.42 -1.15 16.15
CA PRO A 197 27.47 -1.96 16.77
C PRO A 197 27.96 -1.45 18.14
N HIS A 198 27.87 -0.15 18.42
CA HIS A 198 28.33 0.43 19.69
C HIS A 198 27.54 -0.03 20.94
N GLU A 199 26.40 -0.69 20.78
CA GLU A 199 25.62 -1.27 21.89
C GLU A 199 26.01 -2.74 22.18
N LEU A 200 26.86 -3.33 21.35
CA LEU A 200 27.44 -4.66 21.57
C LEU A 200 28.89 -4.49 22.01
N HIS A 201 29.20 -4.83 23.27
CA HIS A 201 30.57 -4.99 23.72
C HIS A 201 31.25 -6.12 22.92
N GLY A 202 31.92 -5.79 21.82
CA GLY A 202 32.68 -6.75 21.01
C GLY A 202 33.31 -6.13 19.76
N PRO A 203 34.63 -6.20 19.55
CA PRO A 203 35.30 -5.51 18.45
C PRO A 203 35.34 -6.40 17.20
N SER A 204 34.25 -6.54 16.42
CA SER A 204 34.35 -7.18 15.09
C SER A 204 33.25 -6.91 14.05
N SER A 205 32.07 -6.40 14.42
CA SER A 205 30.94 -6.33 13.46
C SER A 205 30.70 -4.89 12.99
N SER A 206 31.26 -4.53 11.84
CA SER A 206 31.06 -3.21 11.20
C SER A 206 29.72 -3.08 10.46
N SER A 207 28.89 -4.12 10.48
CA SER A 207 27.57 -4.16 9.86
C SER A 207 26.46 -3.89 10.87
N ASN A 208 25.63 -2.89 10.58
CA ASN A 208 24.35 -2.70 11.26
C ASN A 208 23.50 -3.97 11.18
N ILE A 209 22.83 -4.34 12.27
CA ILE A 209 21.95 -5.51 12.29
C ILE A 209 20.50 -5.03 12.27
N LEU A 210 19.74 -5.44 11.24
CA LEU A 210 18.30 -5.29 11.23
C LEU A 210 17.68 -6.25 12.24
N LEU A 211 16.87 -5.72 13.15
CA LEU A 211 16.09 -6.54 14.06
C LEU A 211 14.73 -6.88 13.46
N PRO A 212 14.09 -7.98 13.91
CA PRO A 212 12.69 -8.21 13.61
C PRO A 212 11.84 -7.00 14.02
N PRO A 213 10.85 -6.59 13.21
CA PRO A 213 9.94 -5.52 13.57
C PRO A 213 9.17 -5.89 14.84
N PRO A 214 8.83 -4.89 15.68
CA PRO A 214 7.98 -5.12 16.84
C PRO A 214 6.61 -5.65 16.42
N PRO A 215 5.86 -6.30 17.34
CA PRO A 215 4.47 -6.65 17.09
C PRO A 215 3.64 -5.43 16.67
N PRO A 216 2.60 -5.61 15.84
CA PRO A 216 1.72 -4.53 15.42
C PRO A 216 1.07 -3.86 16.63
N LYS A 217 1.02 -2.53 16.59
CA LYS A 217 0.38 -1.73 17.64
C LYS A 217 -1.06 -1.42 17.23
N VAL A 218 -2.02 -1.75 18.09
CA VAL A 218 -3.38 -1.23 17.94
C VAL A 218 -3.35 0.27 18.25
N ILE A 219 -3.74 1.10 17.28
CA ILE A 219 -3.72 2.57 17.40
C ILE A 219 -5.12 3.17 17.49
N ALA A 220 -6.15 2.46 17.05
CA ALA A 220 -7.54 2.86 17.20
C ALA A 220 -8.42 1.62 17.33
N THR A 221 -9.46 1.72 18.17
CA THR A 221 -10.44 0.65 18.40
C THR A 221 -11.83 1.27 18.51
N TRP A 222 -12.83 0.65 17.88
CA TRP A 222 -14.22 1.07 18.01
C TRP A 222 -15.21 -0.08 17.87
N PRO A 223 -16.46 0.08 18.33
CA PRO A 223 -17.45 -0.98 18.23
C PRO A 223 -17.79 -1.27 16.77
N GLY A 224 -17.64 -2.51 16.32
CA GLY A 224 -17.83 -2.85 14.91
C GLY A 224 -19.30 -2.98 14.48
N HIS A 225 -20.27 -2.69 15.34
CA HIS A 225 -21.64 -2.42 14.89
C HIS A 225 -21.79 -1.00 14.32
N SER A 226 -20.82 -0.11 14.56
CA SER A 226 -20.82 1.24 14.00
C SER A 226 -20.51 1.26 12.50
N PHE A 227 -20.09 0.12 11.94
CA PHE A 227 -19.55 -0.02 10.59
C PHE A 227 -19.84 -1.40 10.03
N CYS A 228 -20.20 -1.48 8.75
CA CYS A 228 -20.41 -2.73 8.03
C CYS A 228 -19.48 -2.86 6.82
N LYS A 229 -19.10 -4.11 6.52
CA LYS A 229 -18.25 -4.46 5.38
C LYS A 229 -18.91 -4.05 4.05
N PRO A 230 -18.14 -3.78 2.98
CA PRO A 230 -16.66 -3.77 2.94
C PRO A 230 -16.05 -2.60 3.71
N TYR A 231 -14.78 -2.75 4.10
CA TYR A 231 -13.97 -1.68 4.72
C TYR A 231 -12.72 -1.42 3.90
N CYS A 232 -12.24 -0.17 3.86
CA CYS A 232 -10.92 0.13 3.33
C CYS A 232 -10.17 1.24 4.07
N LEU A 233 -8.85 1.21 3.89
CA LEU A 233 -7.94 2.31 4.22
C LEU A 233 -7.50 2.97 2.92
N VAL A 234 -7.53 4.30 2.87
CA VAL A 234 -7.06 5.07 1.72
C VAL A 234 -6.22 6.26 2.17
N GLU A 235 -5.13 6.53 1.46
CA GLU A 235 -4.37 7.76 1.62
C GLU A 235 -5.11 8.89 0.91
N CYS A 236 -5.45 9.94 1.63
CA CYS A 236 -6.01 11.18 1.09
C CYS A 236 -5.20 12.36 1.65
N ASP A 237 -4.43 13.01 0.77
CA ASP A 237 -3.50 14.07 1.14
C ASP A 237 -2.45 13.62 2.17
N SER A 238 -2.51 14.19 3.37
CA SER A 238 -1.63 13.87 4.50
C SER A 238 -2.33 13.02 5.55
N ASN A 239 -3.52 12.50 5.23
CA ASN A 239 -4.36 11.75 6.15
C ASN A 239 -4.61 10.33 5.63
N ILE A 240 -4.80 9.42 6.58
CA ILE A 240 -5.38 8.11 6.31
C ILE A 240 -6.88 8.23 6.59
N LEU A 241 -7.70 7.88 5.60
CA LEU A 241 -9.14 7.79 5.76
C LEU A 241 -9.55 6.32 5.91
N VAL A 242 -10.53 6.11 6.78
CA VAL A 242 -11.19 4.82 7.03
C VAL A 242 -12.59 4.88 6.45
N LEU A 243 -12.91 3.96 5.53
CA LEU A 243 -14.20 3.89 4.86
C LEU A 243 -14.90 2.58 5.18
N GLY A 244 -16.23 2.65 5.22
CA GLY A 244 -17.11 1.50 5.33
C GLY A 244 -18.57 1.93 5.30
N HIS A 245 -19.49 0.97 5.38
CA HIS A 245 -20.93 1.29 5.36
C HIS A 245 -21.48 1.52 6.76
N SER A 246 -22.53 2.34 6.89
CA SER A 246 -23.20 2.57 8.17
C SER A 246 -23.99 1.37 8.67
N ASN A 247 -24.43 0.49 7.76
CA ASN A 247 -25.27 -0.66 8.05
C ASN A 247 -25.12 -1.76 6.98
N THR A 248 -25.78 -2.90 7.21
CA THR A 248 -25.78 -4.05 6.29
C THR A 248 -26.63 -3.83 5.04
N SER A 249 -27.52 -2.82 5.02
CA SER A 249 -28.25 -2.43 3.81
C SER A 249 -27.41 -1.57 2.86
N LEU A 250 -26.15 -1.30 3.21
CA LEU A 250 -25.18 -0.55 2.42
C LEU A 250 -25.67 0.86 2.04
N SER A 251 -26.61 1.42 2.81
CA SER A 251 -27.36 2.61 2.40
C SER A 251 -26.52 3.89 2.43
N GLN A 252 -25.52 3.95 3.31
CA GLN A 252 -24.62 5.10 3.43
C GLN A 252 -23.18 4.63 3.60
N ILE A 253 -22.26 5.32 2.95
CA ILE A 253 -20.82 5.19 3.22
C ILE A 253 -20.44 6.24 4.27
N LEU A 254 -19.71 5.79 5.27
CA LEU A 254 -19.10 6.63 6.29
C LEU A 254 -17.60 6.70 6.04
N VAL A 255 -17.06 7.90 6.20
CA VAL A 255 -15.63 8.20 6.05
C VAL A 255 -15.16 8.85 7.33
N TYR A 256 -14.08 8.35 7.91
CA TYR A 256 -13.48 8.93 9.12
C TYR A 256 -12.00 9.16 8.88
N LYS A 257 -11.44 10.17 9.54
CA LYS A 257 -9.99 10.29 9.58
C LYS A 257 -9.43 9.38 10.67
N LEU A 258 -8.33 8.70 10.36
CA LEU A 258 -7.68 7.85 11.35
C LEU A 258 -7.18 8.65 12.56
N GLU A 259 -6.74 9.90 12.39
CA GLU A 259 -6.34 10.78 13.50
C GLU A 259 -7.46 10.98 14.52
N ASP A 260 -8.69 11.20 14.05
CA ASP A 260 -9.85 11.39 14.90
C ASP A 260 -10.19 10.10 15.64
N LEU A 261 -10.13 8.95 14.96
CA LEU A 261 -10.38 7.64 15.56
C LEU A 261 -9.35 7.30 16.65
N ILE A 262 -8.07 7.64 16.44
CA ILE A 262 -7.02 7.48 17.47
C ILE A 262 -7.35 8.31 18.72
N MET A 263 -7.93 9.50 18.54
CA MET A 263 -8.37 10.38 19.63
C MET A 263 -9.72 9.95 20.25
N GLY A 264 -10.34 8.86 19.78
CA GLY A 264 -11.67 8.41 20.23
C GLY A 264 -12.82 9.27 19.70
N SER A 265 -12.59 10.04 18.64
CA SER A 265 -13.55 10.91 18.00
C SER A 265 -14.17 10.23 16.77
N PHE A 266 -15.49 10.01 16.81
CA PHE A 266 -16.23 9.30 15.77
C PHE A 266 -17.13 10.24 14.97
N HIS A 267 -16.53 11.26 14.36
CA HIS A 267 -17.25 12.21 13.50
C HIS A 267 -16.99 11.90 12.03
N PRO A 268 -18.03 11.50 11.25
CA PRO A 268 -17.87 11.30 9.81
C PRO A 268 -17.45 12.59 9.11
N VAL A 269 -16.47 12.45 8.22
CA VAL A 269 -16.01 13.51 7.34
C VAL A 269 -17.07 13.78 6.30
N LYS A 270 -17.42 15.06 6.12
CA LYS A 270 -18.38 15.51 5.09
C LYS A 270 -17.72 16.03 3.82
N SER A 271 -16.41 16.25 3.86
CA SER A 271 -15.64 16.79 2.74
C SER A 271 -14.22 16.24 2.70
N ILE A 272 -13.77 15.83 1.52
CA ILE A 272 -12.42 15.32 1.23
C ILE A 272 -11.64 16.26 0.28
N GLY A 273 -12.10 17.50 0.12
CA GLY A 273 -11.35 18.57 -0.54
C GLY A 273 -11.49 18.61 -2.06
N GLY A 274 -12.67 18.29 -2.59
CA GLY A 274 -12.94 18.20 -4.02
C GLY A 274 -12.21 17.02 -4.64
N LYS A 275 -12.34 15.84 -4.02
CA LYS A 275 -11.70 14.60 -4.47
C LYS A 275 -12.70 13.46 -4.61
N GLY A 276 -12.36 12.51 -5.47
CA GLY A 276 -13.05 11.25 -5.65
C GLY A 276 -12.26 10.11 -5.02
N ILE A 277 -12.91 9.26 -4.23
CA ILE A 277 -12.33 8.00 -3.73
C ILE A 277 -12.92 6.85 -4.52
N PHE A 278 -12.07 6.04 -5.16
CA PHE A 278 -12.51 4.80 -5.78
C PHE A 278 -12.46 3.68 -4.74
N PHE A 279 -13.61 3.30 -4.21
CA PHE A 279 -13.75 2.22 -3.24
C PHE A 279 -13.79 0.86 -3.95
N LEU A 280 -12.60 0.42 -4.35
CA LEU A 280 -12.34 -0.84 -5.04
C LEU A 280 -11.43 -1.76 -4.22
N GLN A 281 -11.05 -2.90 -4.78
CA GLN A 281 -10.10 -3.85 -4.17
C GLN A 281 -8.78 -3.17 -3.77
N GLN A 282 -8.34 -2.17 -4.53
CA GLN A 282 -7.29 -1.23 -4.16
C GLN A 282 -7.89 0.17 -4.19
N SER A 283 -8.17 0.72 -3.02
CA SER A 283 -8.78 2.04 -2.94
C SER A 283 -7.75 3.15 -3.19
N ILE A 284 -8.14 4.15 -3.98
CA ILE A 284 -7.32 5.29 -4.35
C ILE A 284 -8.12 6.57 -4.17
N CYS A 285 -7.43 7.66 -3.80
CA CYS A 285 -8.00 9.00 -3.75
C CYS A 285 -7.43 9.82 -4.90
N VAL A 286 -8.30 10.52 -5.62
CA VAL A 286 -7.98 11.24 -6.87
C VAL A 286 -8.62 12.61 -6.83
N SER A 287 -7.88 13.66 -7.19
CA SER A 287 -8.44 14.99 -7.36
C SER A 287 -9.32 15.07 -8.59
N TYR A 288 -10.41 15.83 -8.51
CA TYR A 288 -11.24 16.12 -9.68
C TYR A 288 -10.52 16.87 -10.79
N LYS A 289 -9.37 17.49 -10.51
CA LYS A 289 -8.50 18.06 -11.55
C LYS A 289 -8.01 17.02 -12.57
N VAL A 290 -8.04 15.74 -12.19
CA VAL A 290 -7.64 14.60 -13.00
C VAL A 290 -8.80 14.06 -13.84
N LEU A 291 -10.03 14.18 -13.33
CA LEU A 291 -11.23 13.68 -13.98
C LEU A 291 -11.69 14.74 -14.99
N VAL A 292 -11.47 14.47 -16.28
CA VAL A 292 -11.71 15.41 -17.40
C VAL A 292 -13.21 15.60 -17.72
N THR A 293 -14.09 15.21 -16.80
CA THR A 293 -15.54 15.31 -17.00
C THR A 293 -16.03 16.67 -16.50
N ASP A 294 -16.37 17.56 -17.44
CA ASP A 294 -16.99 18.87 -17.21
C ASP A 294 -18.28 18.81 -16.36
N HIS A 295 -18.83 17.61 -16.15
CA HIS A 295 -20.04 17.35 -15.38
C HIS A 295 -19.81 16.94 -13.93
N VAL A 296 -18.59 16.53 -13.52
CA VAL A 296 -18.36 16.18 -12.12
C VAL A 296 -17.79 17.38 -11.40
N ASN A 297 -18.71 18.06 -10.74
CA ASN A 297 -18.59 19.43 -10.30
C ASN A 297 -17.69 19.58 -9.05
N GLY A 298 -16.44 19.09 -9.09
CA GLY A 298 -15.47 19.21 -8.00
C GLY A 298 -16.00 18.77 -6.63
N ARG A 299 -16.97 17.85 -6.60
CA ARG A 299 -17.65 17.42 -5.38
C ARG A 299 -16.83 16.39 -4.65
N ASP A 300 -17.23 16.06 -3.43
CA ASP A 300 -16.60 15.01 -2.65
C ASP A 300 -17.39 13.72 -2.82
N SER A 301 -16.83 12.80 -3.60
CA SER A 301 -17.56 11.60 -4.01
C SER A 301 -16.80 10.31 -3.77
N ILE A 302 -17.55 9.24 -3.60
CA ILE A 302 -17.02 7.89 -3.48
C ILE A 302 -17.59 7.05 -4.62
N PHE A 303 -16.71 6.59 -5.50
CA PHE A 303 -17.04 5.68 -6.59
C PHE A 303 -16.97 4.25 -6.09
N TYR A 304 -18.07 3.52 -6.18
CA TYR A 304 -18.20 2.18 -5.63
C TYR A 304 -18.75 1.22 -6.68
N MET A 305 -18.14 0.04 -6.79
CA MET A 305 -18.68 -1.05 -7.61
C MET A 305 -19.65 -1.87 -6.77
N ARG A 306 -20.96 -1.79 -7.06
CA ARG A 306 -21.93 -2.59 -6.31
C ARG A 306 -21.71 -4.08 -6.58
N PRO A 307 -21.52 -4.91 -5.54
CA PRO A 307 -21.21 -6.32 -5.72
C PRO A 307 -22.28 -7.10 -6.50
N GLU A 308 -23.55 -6.76 -6.29
CA GLU A 308 -24.70 -7.49 -6.86
C GLU A 308 -24.96 -7.12 -8.32
N GLN A 309 -24.93 -5.82 -8.64
CA GLN A 309 -25.31 -5.29 -9.95
C GLN A 309 -24.12 -5.06 -10.89
N ARG A 310 -22.88 -5.11 -10.37
CA ARG A 310 -21.62 -4.82 -11.10
C ARG A 310 -21.64 -3.49 -11.84
N ASP A 311 -22.42 -2.54 -11.36
CA ASP A 311 -22.45 -1.17 -11.86
C ASP A 311 -21.60 -0.26 -10.97
N LEU A 312 -20.99 0.73 -11.61
CA LEU A 312 -20.28 1.80 -10.93
C LEU A 312 -21.32 2.84 -10.51
N VAL A 313 -21.33 3.17 -9.22
CA VAL A 313 -22.19 4.20 -8.64
C VAL A 313 -21.34 5.26 -7.96
N GLU A 314 -21.87 6.47 -7.93
CA GLU A 314 -21.28 7.61 -7.24
C GLU A 314 -22.06 7.90 -5.97
N TYR A 315 -21.36 7.96 -4.84
CA TYR A 315 -21.92 8.36 -3.56
C TYR A 315 -21.42 9.76 -3.20
N HIS A 316 -22.35 10.71 -3.09
CA HIS A 316 -22.05 12.09 -2.69
C HIS A 316 -21.89 12.16 -1.17
N LEU A 317 -20.69 12.49 -0.70
CA LEU A 317 -20.34 12.44 0.71
C LEU A 317 -21.07 13.51 1.54
N ASP A 318 -21.33 14.67 0.96
CA ASP A 318 -21.98 15.81 1.62
C ASP A 318 -23.48 15.56 1.88
N LYS A 319 -24.16 14.96 0.89
CA LYS A 319 -25.61 14.67 0.93
C LYS A 319 -25.94 13.29 1.46
N GLY A 320 -25.01 12.34 1.38
CA GLY A 320 -25.23 10.94 1.73
C GLY A 320 -26.17 10.22 0.75
N THR A 321 -26.09 10.55 -0.53
CA THR A 321 -26.98 10.06 -1.58
C THR A 321 -26.23 9.34 -2.69
N TRP A 322 -26.86 8.30 -3.24
CA TRP A 322 -26.35 7.56 -4.40
C TRP A 322 -26.89 8.14 -5.70
N GLU A 323 -26.03 8.24 -6.70
CA GLU A 323 -26.36 8.57 -8.08
C GLU A 323 -25.66 7.57 -9.04
N PRO A 324 -26.21 7.34 -10.24
CA PRO A 324 -25.49 6.61 -11.28
C PRO A 324 -24.15 7.32 -11.57
N ALA A 325 -23.06 6.56 -11.67
CA ALA A 325 -21.81 7.16 -12.13
C ALA A 325 -21.96 7.60 -13.59
N VAL A 326 -21.48 8.80 -13.92
CA VAL A 326 -21.48 9.33 -15.29
C VAL A 326 -20.35 8.66 -16.07
N ASP A 327 -20.65 8.13 -17.26
CA ASP A 327 -19.68 7.51 -18.19
C ASP A 327 -18.78 8.54 -18.90
#